data_AF-A0AAD1EKC7-F1
#
_entry.id   AF-A0AAD1EKC7-F1
#
_cell.length_a   1.000
_cell.length_b   1.000
_cell.length_c   1.000
_cell.angle_alpha   90.00
_cell.angle_beta   90.00
_cell.angle_gamma   90.00
#
_symmetry.space_group_name_H-M   'P 1'
#
loop_
_entity.id
_entity.type
_entity.pdbx_description
1 polymer ?
#
loop_
_entity_poly.entity_id
_entity_poly.type
_entity_poly.pdbx_seq_one_letter_code
_entity_poly.pdbx_strand_id
1 'polypeptide(L)'
;MNLRDGHTTEVLYQFASDFDDRRAGYLLFDTTKFEDGQFCHRLILECDDGTTVVLVVMNRSDKVLAFHGRVLEPVGEAAVSRNF
;
A
#
# COMPACT_ATOMS: atom_id res chain seq x y z
N MET A 1 -7.67 1.98 2.74
CA MET A 1 -6.29 2.51 2.91
C MET A 1 -6.21 3.28 4.22
N ASN A 2 -5.16 3.04 5.00
CA ASN A 2 -4.87 3.72 6.26
C ASN A 2 -3.79 4.78 6.06
N LEU A 3 -4.11 6.03 6.41
CA LEU A 3 -3.21 7.17 6.46
C LEU A 3 -2.50 7.26 7.82
N ARG A 4 -1.43 8.04 7.88
CA ARG A 4 -0.56 8.16 9.08
C ARG A 4 -1.32 8.59 10.35
N ASP A 5 -2.33 9.42 10.20
CA ASP A 5 -3.14 9.96 11.29
C ASP A 5 -4.26 9.01 11.74
N GLY A 6 -4.31 7.79 11.18
CA GLY A 6 -5.37 6.82 11.45
C GLY A 6 -6.63 7.05 10.62
N HIS A 7 -6.66 8.03 9.71
CA HIS A 7 -7.78 8.15 8.78
C HIS A 7 -7.78 6.97 7.80
N THR A 8 -8.94 6.35 7.70
CA THR A 8 -9.21 5.28 6.74
C THR A 8 -10.00 5.86 5.57
N THR A 9 -9.55 5.60 4.34
CA THR A 9 -10.32 5.95 3.14
C THR A 9 -10.44 4.74 2.22
N GLU A 10 -11.62 4.59 1.63
CA GLU A 10 -11.83 3.69 0.51
C GLU A 10 -11.08 4.24 -0.70
N VAL A 11 -10.35 3.36 -1.39
CA VAL A 11 -9.60 3.70 -2.60
C VAL A 11 -9.75 2.55 -3.58
N LEU A 12 -9.81 2.87 -4.87
CA LEU A 12 -9.63 1.86 -5.90
C LEU A 12 -8.14 1.73 -6.18
N TYR A 13 -7.66 0.52 -6.39
CA TYR A 13 -6.25 0.27 -6.71
C TYR A 13 -6.11 -0.44 -8.06
N GLN A 14 -5.06 -0.10 -8.79
CA GLN A 14 -4.66 -0.79 -10.02
C GLN A 14 -3.17 -1.11 -9.96
N PHE A 15 -2.84 -2.40 -9.87
CA PHE A 15 -1.45 -2.86 -9.95
C PHE A 15 -1.01 -2.90 -11.41
N ALA A 16 0.07 -2.19 -11.73
CA ALA A 16 0.72 -2.20 -13.04
C ALA A 16 1.86 -3.23 -13.10
N SER A 17 2.37 -3.67 -11.94
CA SER A 17 3.36 -4.74 -11.83
C SER A 17 3.17 -5.51 -10.53
N ASP A 18 3.11 -6.83 -10.64
CA ASP A 18 2.94 -7.81 -9.58
C ASP A 18 4.09 -8.84 -9.57
N PHE A 19 5.33 -8.36 -9.54
CA PHE A 19 6.48 -9.25 -9.50
C PHE A 19 6.91 -9.56 -8.06
N ASP A 20 6.89 -10.85 -7.69
CA ASP A 20 7.29 -11.34 -6.37
C ASP A 20 6.49 -10.68 -5.23
N ASP A 21 7.17 -10.21 -4.18
CA ASP A 21 6.60 -9.47 -3.05
C ASP A 21 6.41 -7.98 -3.34
N ARG A 22 6.78 -7.50 -4.55
CA ARG A 22 6.66 -6.10 -4.93
C ARG A 22 5.35 -5.85 -5.67
N ARG A 23 4.82 -4.66 -5.43
CA ARG A 23 3.63 -4.13 -6.08
C ARG A 23 3.94 -2.72 -6.55
N ALA A 24 3.62 -2.40 -7.79
CA ALA A 24 3.64 -1.02 -8.27
C ALA A 24 2.32 -0.73 -8.95
N GLY A 25 1.82 0.49 -8.81
CA GLY A 25 0.51 0.81 -9.34
C GLY A 25 0.02 2.19 -8.97
N TYR A 26 -1.30 2.33 -9.09
CA TYR A 26 -2.01 3.57 -8.88
C TYR A 26 -3.14 3.36 -7.87
N LEU A 27 -3.30 4.30 -6.93
CA LEU A 27 -4.52 4.46 -6.14
C LEU A 27 -5.36 5.56 -6.78
N LEU A 28 -6.63 5.28 -7.00
CA LEU A 28 -7.59 6.18 -7.62
C LEU A 28 -8.57 6.65 -6.54
N PHE A 29 -8.42 7.92 -6.15
CA PHE A 29 -9.33 8.62 -5.24
C PHE A 29 -9.04 10.12 -5.30
N ASP A 30 -9.92 10.93 -4.71
CA ASP A 30 -9.74 12.36 -4.61
C ASP A 30 -8.69 12.70 -3.56
N THR A 31 -7.46 12.95 -4.01
CA THR A 31 -6.32 13.23 -3.12
C THR A 31 -6.38 14.65 -2.56
N THR A 32 -7.22 15.53 -3.09
CA THR A 32 -7.34 16.93 -2.64
C THR A 32 -8.01 17.05 -1.27
N LYS A 33 -8.70 15.99 -0.83
CA LYS A 33 -9.34 15.89 0.50
C LYS A 33 -8.35 15.64 1.65
N PHE A 34 -7.07 15.47 1.33
CA PHE A 34 -6.03 15.01 2.24
C PHE A 34 -4.84 15.95 2.20
N GLU A 35 -4.22 16.16 3.36
CA GLU A 35 -3.03 17.00 3.47
C GLU A 35 -1.80 16.30 2.89
N ASP A 36 -0.93 17.06 2.23
CA ASP A 36 0.28 16.54 1.57
C ASP A 36 1.15 15.68 2.49
N GLY A 37 1.26 16.08 3.76
CA GLY A 37 2.03 15.38 4.78
C GLY A 37 1.53 13.96 5.08
N GLN A 38 0.26 13.65 4.78
CA GLN A 38 -0.29 12.30 4.93
C GLN A 38 0.31 11.32 3.92
N PHE A 39 0.81 11.80 2.78
CA PHE A 39 1.41 10.98 1.71
C PHE A 39 2.93 10.87 1.78
N CYS A 40 3.59 11.68 2.62
CA CYS A 40 5.05 11.66 2.79
C CYS A 40 5.58 10.45 3.57
N HIS A 41 4.70 9.59 4.06
CA HIS A 41 5.04 8.44 4.89
C HIS A 41 4.55 7.13 4.26
N ARG A 42 4.94 6.01 4.88
CA ARG A 42 4.42 4.69 4.52
C ARG A 42 2.91 4.67 4.74
N LEU A 43 2.20 4.23 3.70
CA LEU A 43 0.77 4.00 3.72
C LEU A 43 0.51 2.50 3.76
N ILE A 44 -0.61 2.10 4.36
CA ILE A 44 -1.02 0.70 4.42
C ILE A 44 -2.29 0.53 3.60
N LEU A 45 -2.24 -0.34 2.61
CA LEU A 45 -3.39 -0.79 1.84
C LEU A 45 -3.75 -2.20 2.26
N GLU A 46 -4.97 -2.37 2.76
CA GLU A 46 -5.60 -3.66 2.92
C GLU A 46 -6.41 -3.92 1.64
N CYS A 47 -6.07 -5.00 0.95
CA CYS A 47 -6.76 -5.43 -0.25
C CYS A 47 -7.94 -6.33 0.10
N ASP A 48 -8.91 -6.43 -0.81
CA ASP A 48 -10.13 -7.24 -0.60
C ASP A 48 -9.84 -8.74 -0.46
N ASP A 49 -8.68 -9.20 -0.93
CA ASP A 49 -8.21 -10.58 -0.80
C ASP A 49 -7.53 -10.88 0.56
N GLY A 50 -7.49 -9.90 1.47
CA GLY A 50 -6.84 -9.99 2.77
C GLY A 50 -5.33 -9.70 2.73
N THR A 51 -4.77 -9.40 1.56
CA THR A 51 -3.36 -9.01 1.42
C THR A 51 -3.15 -7.62 2.01
N THR A 52 -2.08 -7.44 2.79
CA THR A 52 -1.65 -6.12 3.26
C THR A 52 -0.44 -5.66 2.45
N VAL A 53 -0.51 -4.46 1.87
CA VAL A 53 0.57 -3.85 1.09
C VAL A 53 1.02 -2.57 1.78
N VAL A 54 2.30 -2.50 2.14
CA VAL A 54 2.92 -1.24 2.57
C VAL A 54 3.41 -0.52 1.33
N LEU A 55 2.96 0.70 1.14
CA LEU A 55 3.27 1.49 -0.04
C LEU A 55 3.91 2.85 0.28
N VAL A 56 4.73 3.30 -0.66
CA VAL A 56 5.40 4.59 -0.69
C VAL A 56 4.93 5.33 -1.94
N VAL A 57 4.53 6.58 -1.76
CA VAL A 57 4.04 7.43 -2.84
C VAL A 57 5.22 7.91 -3.67
N MET A 58 5.13 7.68 -4.98
CA MET A 58 6.13 8.10 -5.96
C MET A 58 5.71 9.37 -6.70
N ASN A 59 4.41 9.50 -6.95
CA ASN A 59 3.83 10.67 -7.63
C ASN A 59 2.39 10.89 -7.17
N ARG A 60 1.97 12.15 -7.11
CA ARG A 60 0.61 12.54 -6.79
C ARG A 60 0.05 13.47 -7.84
N SER A 61 -1.21 13.23 -8.14
CA SER A 61 -2.12 14.15 -8.82
C SER A 61 -3.44 14.21 -8.05
N ASP A 62 -4.34 15.12 -8.42
CA ASP A 62 -5.61 15.36 -7.72
C ASP A 62 -6.50 14.11 -7.64
N LYS A 63 -6.35 13.18 -8.60
CA LYS A 63 -7.21 11.98 -8.73
C LYS A 63 -6.47 10.66 -8.65
N VAL A 64 -5.14 10.70 -8.59
CA VAL A 64 -4.32 9.49 -8.64
C VAL A 64 -3.05 9.62 -7.82
N LEU A 65 -2.70 8.55 -7.10
CA LEU A 65 -1.39 8.38 -6.46
C LEU A 65 -0.66 7.21 -7.11
N ALA A 66 0.48 7.47 -7.73
CA ALA A 66 1.39 6.42 -8.14
C ALA A 66 2.20 5.95 -6.92
N PHE A 67 2.31 4.64 -6.74
CA PHE A 67 3.01 4.06 -5.60
C PHE A 67 3.91 2.88 -6.00
N HIS A 68 4.93 2.66 -5.18
CA HIS A 68 5.62 1.39 -5.06
C HIS A 68 5.32 0.81 -3.67
N GLY A 69 5.10 -0.49 -3.61
CA GLY A 69 4.74 -1.17 -2.39
C GLY A 69 5.31 -2.57 -2.32
N ARG A 70 5.21 -3.14 -1.13
CA ARG A 70 5.62 -4.49 -0.80
C ARG A 70 4.49 -5.17 -0.05
N VAL A 71 4.17 -6.39 -0.44
CA VAL A 71 3.25 -7.25 0.29
C VAL A 71 3.90 -7.57 1.64
N LEU A 72 3.15 -7.34 2.72
CA LEU A 72 3.50 -7.89 4.02
C LEU A 72 3.03 -9.33 4.03
N GLU A 73 3.98 -10.26 4.15
CA GLU A 73 3.63 -11.62 4.52
C GLU A 73 2.91 -11.56 5.87
N PRO A 74 1.77 -12.26 6.03
CA PRO A 74 1.16 -12.39 7.34
C PRO A 74 2.22 -12.94 8.30
N VAL A 75 2.31 -12.37 9.51
CA VAL A 75 3.13 -12.95 10.58
C VAL A 75 2.50 -14.30 10.94
N GLY A 76 2.89 -15.32 10.20
CA GLY A 76 2.36 -16.67 10.23
C GLY A 76 3.33 -17.52 9.45
N GLU A 77 4.20 -18.20 10.19
CA GLU A 77 5.30 -19.03 9.69
C GLU A 77 6.53 -18.25 9.22
N ALA A 78 7.24 -17.65 10.19
CA ALA A 78 8.69 -17.67 10.10
C ALA A 78 9.09 -19.11 9.75
N ALA A 79 9.72 -19.30 8.59
CA ALA A 79 10.34 -20.56 8.23
C ALA A 79 11.28 -20.97 9.36
N VAL A 80 10.78 -21.83 10.26
CA VAL A 80 11.60 -22.53 11.23
C VAL A 80 12.35 -23.58 10.42
N SER A 81 13.47 -23.17 9.82
CA SER A 81 14.54 -24.09 9.49
C SER A 81 15.08 -24.65 10.81
N ARG A 82 14.39 -25.64 11.35
CA ARG A 82 14.96 -26.59 12.31
C ARG A 82 15.95 -27.43 11.52
N ASN A 83 17.22 -27.04 11.54
CA ASN A 83 18.30 -27.93 11.14
C ASN A 83 18.29 -29.14 12.10
N PHE A 84 18.15 -30.33 11.54
CA PHE A 84 18.56 -31.59 12.18
C PHE A 84 20.03 -31.84 11.91
#